data_AF-A0ABD5VPC3-F1
#
_entry.id   AF-A0ABD5VPC3-F1
#
_cell.length_a   1.000
_cell.length_b   1.000
_cell.length_c   1.000
_cell.angle_alpha   90.00
_cell.angle_beta   90.00
_cell.angle_gamma   90.00
#
_symmetry.space_group_name_H-M   'P 1'
#
loop_
_entity.id
_entity.type
_entity.pdbx_description
1 polymer ?
#
loop_
_entity_poly.entity_id
_entity_poly.type
_entity_poly.pdbx_seq_one_letter_code
_entity_poly.pdbx_strand_id
1 'polypeptide(L)'
;MLYEEIADPEAVTPERLRVQYERELADVVDAVGVEAAASEADVDRSRLDSLLAGESVSFTVAEAARLLALAPDYPDGDVIMHELRDHVMLQMSSAVLDVDALESGLNGDLNAREIQQKIEGRREMTLAEYARIHHYIASNVDW
;
A
#
# COMPACT_ATOMS: atom_id res chain seq x y z
N MET A 1 -5.42 6.33 -6.27
CA MET A 1 -5.27 4.86 -6.38
C MET A 1 -4.03 4.39 -5.64
N LEU A 2 -3.89 3.11 -5.33
CA LEU A 2 -2.77 2.54 -4.56
C LEU A 2 -1.40 2.85 -5.17
N TYR A 3 -1.34 2.91 -6.51
CA TYR A 3 -0.15 3.14 -7.32
C TYR A 3 0.00 4.59 -7.82
N GLU A 4 -0.93 5.49 -7.48
CA GLU A 4 -0.88 6.89 -7.91
C GLU A 4 -0.10 7.76 -6.93
N GLU A 5 0.55 8.80 -7.46
CA GLU A 5 1.18 9.83 -6.64
C GLU A 5 0.15 10.60 -5.80
N ILE A 6 0.55 10.97 -4.59
CA ILE A 6 -0.26 11.80 -3.70
C ILE A 6 -0.07 13.26 -4.11
N ALA A 7 -1.06 13.81 -4.83
CA ALA A 7 -0.98 15.16 -5.38
C ALA A 7 -1.02 16.29 -4.33
N ASP A 8 -1.75 16.11 -3.24
CA ASP A 8 -1.83 17.07 -2.13
C ASP A 8 -1.65 16.31 -0.79
N PRO A 9 -0.39 16.10 -0.36
CA PRO A 9 -0.09 15.36 0.85
C PRO A 9 -0.54 16.09 2.13
N GLU A 10 -0.67 17.42 2.11
CA GLU A 10 -1.14 18.19 3.27
C GLU A 10 -2.66 18.01 3.50
N ALA A 11 -3.43 17.74 2.44
CA ALA A 11 -4.87 17.53 2.53
C ALA A 11 -5.29 16.13 3.01
N VAL A 12 -4.36 15.17 3.09
CA VAL A 12 -4.64 13.77 3.41
C VAL A 12 -3.78 13.26 4.56
N THR A 13 -4.30 12.33 5.37
CA THR A 13 -3.52 11.64 6.41
C THR A 13 -3.19 10.22 5.96
N PRO A 14 -2.16 9.57 6.53
CA PRO A 14 -1.86 8.17 6.24
C PRO A 14 -3.05 7.23 6.46
N GLU A 15 -3.87 7.47 7.48
CA GLU A 15 -5.06 6.66 7.74
C GLU A 15 -6.13 6.86 6.66
N ARG A 16 -6.30 8.10 6.17
CA ARG A 16 -7.21 8.36 5.05
C ARG A 16 -6.73 7.71 3.76
N LEU A 17 -5.42 7.72 3.50
CA LEU A 17 -4.83 7.02 2.36
C LEU A 17 -5.06 5.52 2.47
N ARG A 18 -4.81 4.92 3.64
CA ARG A 18 -5.11 3.50 3.87
C ARG A 18 -6.58 3.18 3.57
N VAL A 19 -7.51 4.00 4.05
CA VAL A 19 -8.95 3.81 3.78
C VAL A 19 -9.28 3.96 2.29
N GLN A 20 -8.61 4.86 1.56
CA GLN A 20 -8.76 4.97 0.11
C GLN A 20 -8.28 3.71 -0.60
N TYR A 21 -7.14 3.16 -0.19
CA TYR A 21 -6.64 1.89 -0.72
C TYR A 21 -7.59 0.73 -0.40
N GLU A 22 -8.07 0.63 0.85
CA GLU A 22 -9.06 -0.38 1.25
C GLU A 22 -10.35 -0.30 0.40
N ARG A 23 -10.82 0.91 0.06
CA ARG A 23 -11.99 1.09 -0.83
C ARG A 23 -11.73 0.60 -2.24
N GLU A 24 -10.56 0.91 -2.80
CA GLU A 24 -10.17 0.41 -4.11
C GLU A 24 -10.13 -1.12 -4.14
N LEU A 25 -9.60 -1.76 -3.09
CA LEU A 25 -9.65 -3.21 -2.93
C LEU A 25 -11.09 -3.73 -2.81
N ALA A 26 -11.94 -3.04 -2.04
CA ALA A 26 -13.35 -3.40 -1.90
C ALA A 26 -14.10 -3.36 -3.22
N ASP A 27 -13.84 -2.34 -4.07
CA ASP A 27 -14.44 -2.21 -5.39
C ASP A 27 -14.06 -3.40 -6.29
N VAL A 28 -12.79 -3.85 -6.24
CA VAL A 28 -12.35 -5.04 -6.98
C VAL A 28 -13.02 -6.31 -6.44
N VAL A 29 -13.07 -6.47 -5.11
CA VAL A 29 -13.70 -7.64 -4.46
C VAL A 29 -15.20 -7.72 -4.79
N ASP A 30 -15.91 -6.59 -4.80
CA ASP A 30 -17.32 -6.53 -5.17
C ASP A 30 -17.55 -6.92 -6.63
N ALA A 31 -16.66 -6.47 -7.53
CA ALA A 31 -16.73 -6.77 -8.96
C ALA A 31 -16.49 -8.26 -9.29
N VAL A 32 -15.51 -8.90 -8.64
CA VAL A 32 -15.14 -10.31 -8.90
C VAL A 32 -15.90 -11.31 -8.02
N GLY A 33 -16.45 -10.85 -6.90
CA GLY A 33 -17.14 -11.64 -5.90
C GLY A 33 -16.21 -12.20 -4.82
N VAL A 34 -16.69 -12.16 -3.56
CA VAL A 34 -15.88 -12.48 -2.37
C VAL A 34 -15.26 -13.87 -2.36
N GLU A 35 -15.96 -14.88 -2.89
CA GLU A 35 -15.45 -16.26 -2.92
C GLU A 35 -14.28 -16.42 -3.89
N ALA A 36 -14.40 -15.82 -5.08
CA ALA A 36 -13.34 -15.83 -6.08
C ALA A 36 -12.13 -15.04 -5.55
N ALA A 37 -12.38 -13.85 -4.98
CA ALA A 37 -11.32 -13.03 -4.40
C ALA A 37 -10.58 -13.75 -3.26
N ALA A 38 -11.29 -14.41 -2.35
CA ALA A 38 -10.69 -15.14 -1.24
C ALA A 38 -9.78 -16.28 -1.74
N SER A 39 -10.26 -17.04 -2.74
CA SER A 39 -9.54 -18.16 -3.31
C SER A 39 -8.29 -17.73 -4.11
N GLU A 40 -8.43 -16.72 -4.98
CA GLU A 40 -7.38 -16.33 -5.91
C GLU A 40 -6.31 -15.44 -5.25
N ALA A 41 -6.69 -14.59 -4.29
CA ALA A 41 -5.75 -13.71 -3.60
C ALA A 41 -5.14 -14.33 -2.33
N ASP A 42 -5.53 -15.56 -1.97
CA ASP A 42 -5.12 -16.23 -0.73
C ASP A 42 -5.37 -15.36 0.51
N VAL A 43 -6.61 -14.86 0.61
CA VAL A 43 -7.08 -14.01 1.71
C VAL A 43 -8.29 -14.65 2.37
N ASP A 44 -8.33 -14.67 3.69
CA ASP A 44 -9.49 -15.16 4.43
C ASP A 44 -10.77 -14.44 4.00
N ARG A 45 -11.80 -15.22 3.66
CA ARG A 45 -13.11 -14.69 3.29
C ARG A 45 -13.68 -13.72 4.33
N SER A 46 -13.53 -14.02 5.62
CA SER A 46 -14.05 -13.15 6.69
C SER A 46 -13.39 -11.76 6.69
N ARG A 47 -12.12 -11.67 6.29
CA ARG A 47 -11.42 -10.39 6.11
C ARG A 47 -12.00 -9.62 4.94
N LEU A 48 -12.33 -10.29 3.84
CA LEU A 48 -12.98 -9.66 2.69
C LEU A 48 -14.43 -9.24 2.97
N ASP A 49 -15.19 -10.04 3.72
CA ASP A 49 -16.53 -9.67 4.18
C ASP A 49 -16.47 -8.40 5.06
N SER A 50 -15.48 -8.31 5.95
CA SER A 50 -15.26 -7.13 6.80
C SER A 50 -14.86 -5.90 5.97
N LEU A 51 -14.01 -6.09 4.96
CA LEU A 51 -13.63 -5.05 4.01
C LEU A 51 -14.85 -4.50 3.26
N LEU A 52 -15.73 -5.38 2.75
CA LEU A 52 -16.97 -4.99 2.08
C LEU A 52 -17.98 -4.30 3.01
N ALA A 53 -17.95 -4.62 4.31
CA ALA A 53 -18.72 -3.92 5.33
C ALA A 53 -18.14 -2.52 5.67
N GLY A 54 -17.01 -2.13 5.07
CA GLY A 54 -16.33 -0.87 5.33
C GLY A 54 -15.57 -0.86 6.66
N GLU A 55 -15.29 -2.03 7.23
CA GLU A 55 -14.46 -2.17 8.43
C GLU A 55 -12.98 -2.09 8.06
N SER A 56 -12.15 -1.58 8.98
CA SER A 56 -10.71 -1.51 8.73
C SER A 56 -10.08 -2.88 8.94
N VAL A 57 -9.43 -3.38 7.91
CA VAL A 57 -8.79 -4.69 7.87
C VAL A 57 -7.31 -4.50 7.57
N SER A 58 -6.45 -5.17 8.34
CA SER A 58 -5.02 -5.16 8.03
C SER A 58 -4.77 -6.01 6.80
N PHE A 59 -4.15 -5.43 5.77
CA PHE A 59 -3.66 -6.14 4.59
C PHE A 59 -2.15 -5.96 4.45
N THR A 60 -1.51 -6.93 3.82
CA THR A 60 -0.15 -6.80 3.31
C THR A 60 -0.19 -6.13 1.93
N VAL A 61 0.91 -5.49 1.53
CA VAL A 61 1.04 -4.95 0.16
C VAL A 61 0.92 -6.06 -0.88
N ALA A 62 1.41 -7.27 -0.57
CA ALA A 62 1.32 -8.41 -1.46
C ALA A 62 -0.13 -8.93 -1.61
N GLU A 63 -0.90 -9.00 -0.51
CA GLU A 63 -2.33 -9.33 -0.57
C GLU A 63 -3.11 -8.28 -1.36
N ALA A 64 -2.84 -6.98 -1.11
CA ALA A 64 -3.46 -5.90 -1.86
C ALA A 64 -3.15 -5.97 -3.36
N ALA A 65 -1.89 -6.26 -3.71
CA ALA A 65 -1.47 -6.42 -5.10
C ALA A 65 -2.19 -7.59 -5.80
N ARG A 66 -2.30 -8.74 -5.12
CA ARG A 66 -3.05 -9.90 -5.64
C ARG A 66 -4.53 -9.61 -5.82
N LEU A 67 -5.15 -8.88 -4.90
CA LEU A 67 -6.55 -8.46 -5.02
C LEU A 67 -6.74 -7.53 -6.22
N LEU A 68 -5.89 -6.51 -6.40
CA LEU A 68 -5.96 -5.61 -7.55
C LEU A 68 -5.82 -6.35 -8.88
N ALA A 69 -4.92 -7.33 -8.95
CA ALA A 69 -4.68 -8.14 -10.14
C ALA A 69 -5.89 -8.98 -10.59
N LEU A 70 -6.93 -9.11 -9.77
CA LEU A 70 -8.18 -9.77 -10.17
C LEU A 70 -9.03 -8.90 -11.12
N ALA A 71 -8.81 -7.59 -11.13
CA ALA A 71 -9.46 -6.71 -12.09
C ALA A 71 -8.74 -6.79 -13.46
N PRO A 72 -9.49 -6.88 -14.57
CA PRO A 72 -8.94 -7.18 -15.90
C PRO A 72 -8.00 -6.10 -16.46
N ASP A 73 -8.07 -4.88 -15.92
CA ASP A 73 -7.24 -3.74 -16.35
C ASP A 73 -5.90 -3.67 -15.62
N TYR A 74 -5.67 -4.55 -14.64
CA TYR A 74 -4.46 -4.57 -13.83
C TYR A 74 -3.47 -5.63 -14.31
N PRO A 75 -2.15 -5.40 -14.16
CA PRO A 75 -1.16 -6.43 -14.36
C PRO A 75 -1.21 -7.46 -13.23
N ASP A 76 -0.39 -8.50 -13.35
CA ASP A 76 -0.25 -9.54 -12.33
C ASP A 76 0.19 -8.95 -10.96
N GLY A 77 -0.24 -9.59 -9.86
CA GLY A 77 0.04 -9.11 -8.50
C GLY A 77 1.52 -8.96 -8.20
N ASP A 78 2.40 -9.82 -8.75
CA ASP A 78 3.84 -9.68 -8.58
C ASP A 78 4.36 -8.41 -9.27
N VAL A 79 3.82 -8.10 -10.47
CA VAL A 79 4.18 -6.87 -11.20
C VAL A 79 3.76 -5.64 -10.42
N ILE A 80 2.50 -5.61 -9.92
CA ILE A 80 2.01 -4.51 -9.08
C ILE A 80 2.89 -4.33 -7.83
N MET A 81 3.23 -5.43 -7.15
CA MET A 81 4.09 -5.36 -5.96
C MET A 81 5.47 -4.77 -6.27
N HIS A 82 6.06 -5.14 -7.41
CA HIS A 82 7.33 -4.60 -7.86
C HIS A 82 7.22 -3.11 -8.21
N GLU A 83 6.19 -2.71 -8.93
CA GLU A 83 5.92 -1.31 -9.28
C GLU A 83 5.72 -0.45 -8.02
N LEU A 84 4.97 -0.91 -7.03
CA LEU A 84 4.76 -0.17 -5.77
C LEU A 84 6.08 0.07 -5.02
N ARG A 85 6.99 -0.91 -5.03
CA ARG A 85 8.33 -0.78 -4.40
C ARG A 85 9.23 0.15 -5.18
N ASP A 86 9.26 -0.01 -6.50
CA ASP A 86 10.03 0.85 -7.40
C ASP A 86 9.58 2.30 -7.29
N HIS A 87 8.26 2.53 -7.23
CA HIS A 87 7.67 3.85 -7.06
C HIS A 87 8.12 4.51 -5.76
N VAL A 88 8.09 3.78 -4.63
CA VAL A 88 8.60 4.28 -3.35
C VAL A 88 10.08 4.65 -3.45
N MET A 89 10.91 3.80 -4.05
CA MET A 89 12.34 4.08 -4.22
C MET A 89 12.59 5.31 -5.11
N LEU A 90 11.82 5.45 -6.20
CA LEU A 90 11.91 6.60 -7.10
C LEU A 90 11.47 7.89 -6.39
N GLN A 91 10.36 7.86 -5.66
CA GLN A 91 9.88 9.02 -4.91
C GLN A 91 10.83 9.41 -3.77
N MET A 92 11.43 8.44 -3.06
CA MET A 92 12.48 8.72 -2.08
C MET A 92 13.67 9.43 -2.73
N SER A 93 14.12 8.98 -3.90
CA SER A 93 15.18 9.64 -4.64
C SER A 93 14.79 11.07 -5.05
N SER A 94 13.55 11.29 -5.49
CA SER A 94 13.05 12.62 -5.87
C SER A 94 12.96 13.57 -4.67
N ALA A 95 12.52 13.08 -3.51
CA ALA A 95 12.46 13.83 -2.25
C ALA A 95 13.81 13.95 -1.53
N VAL A 96 14.88 13.34 -2.07
CA VAL A 96 16.23 13.28 -1.45
C VAL A 96 16.16 12.71 -0.02
N LEU A 97 15.30 11.69 0.17
CA LEU A 97 15.13 11.00 1.44
C LEU A 97 15.88 9.66 1.45
N ASP A 98 16.51 9.36 2.58
CA ASP A 98 17.01 8.03 2.91
C ASP A 98 16.14 7.37 4.01
N VAL A 99 16.47 6.12 4.34
CA VAL A 99 15.73 5.37 5.36
C VAL A 99 15.89 5.91 6.78
N ASP A 100 16.96 6.65 7.06
CA ASP A 100 17.18 7.30 8.37
C ASP A 100 16.26 8.53 8.52
N ALA A 101 16.05 9.27 7.43
CA ALA A 101 15.07 10.34 7.35
C ALA A 101 13.63 9.81 7.50
N LEU A 102 13.32 8.65 6.88
CA LEU A 102 12.02 7.98 7.09
C LEU A 102 11.83 7.53 8.54
N GLU A 103 12.83 6.87 9.15
CA GLU A 103 12.77 6.46 10.56
C GLU A 103 12.49 7.65 11.49
N SER A 104 13.19 8.76 11.27
CA SER A 104 13.03 10.00 12.05
C SER A 104 11.64 10.61 11.87
N GLY A 105 11.10 10.57 10.66
CA GLY A 105 9.79 11.13 10.31
C GLY A 105 8.59 10.30 10.73
N LEU A 106 8.75 8.98 10.82
CA LEU A 106 7.69 8.03 11.15
C LEU A 106 7.55 7.77 12.65
N ASN A 107 8.12 8.65 13.50
CA ASN A 107 8.01 8.62 14.96
C ASN A 107 8.46 7.29 15.61
N GLY A 108 9.40 6.57 15.00
CA GLY A 108 10.00 5.35 15.58
C GLY A 108 9.16 4.08 15.52
N ASP A 109 8.05 4.08 14.78
CA ASP A 109 7.25 2.86 14.54
C ASP A 109 8.02 1.79 13.75
N LEU A 110 8.95 2.22 12.89
CA LEU A 110 9.83 1.40 12.09
C LEU A 110 11.24 1.97 12.16
N ASN A 111 12.24 1.11 12.33
CA ASN A 111 13.64 1.51 12.21
C ASN A 111 14.11 1.48 10.74
N ALA A 112 15.18 2.22 10.42
CA ALA A 112 15.72 2.36 9.07
C ALA A 112 16.01 1.02 8.39
N ARG A 113 16.55 0.04 9.14
CA ARG A 113 16.82 -1.30 8.62
C ARG A 113 15.54 -2.04 8.23
N GLU A 114 14.50 -1.95 9.05
CA GLU A 114 13.21 -2.55 8.77
C GLU A 114 12.54 -1.91 7.55
N ILE A 115 12.61 -0.58 7.43
CA ILE A 115 12.13 0.16 6.27
C ILE A 115 12.85 -0.32 5.00
N GLN A 116 14.19 -0.36 5.03
CA GLN A 116 14.99 -0.84 3.91
C GLN A 116 14.59 -2.26 3.49
N GLN A 117 14.48 -3.19 4.44
CA GLN A 117 14.10 -4.57 4.15
C GLN A 117 12.71 -4.68 3.52
N LYS A 118 11.75 -3.87 3.96
CA LYS A 118 10.39 -3.87 3.41
C LYS A 118 10.34 -3.30 2.00
N ILE A 119 11.03 -2.19 1.74
CA ILE A 119 11.12 -1.56 0.41
C ILE A 119 11.84 -2.49 -0.59
N GLU A 120 12.92 -3.15 -0.16
CA GLU A 120 13.63 -4.16 -0.98
C GLU A 120 12.88 -5.49 -1.12
N GLY A 121 11.71 -5.64 -0.48
CA GLY A 121 10.93 -6.87 -0.52
C GLY A 121 11.50 -8.06 0.25
N ARG A 122 12.49 -7.83 1.12
CA ARG A 122 13.10 -8.82 2.01
C ARG A 122 12.27 -9.08 3.28
N ARG A 123 11.28 -8.23 3.54
CA ARG A 123 10.30 -8.39 4.63
C ARG A 123 8.94 -7.91 4.14
N GLU A 124 7.89 -8.54 4.65
CA GLU A 124 6.51 -8.15 4.34
C GLU A 124 6.21 -6.74 4.86
N MET A 125 5.52 -5.95 4.05
CA MET A 125 5.04 -4.61 4.36
C MET A 125 3.52 -4.63 4.44
N THR A 126 2.95 -4.05 5.48
CA THR A 126 1.50 -3.84 5.59
C THR A 126 1.07 -2.62 4.78
N LEU A 127 -0.19 -2.60 4.35
CA LEU A 127 -0.78 -1.47 3.64
C LEU A 127 -0.79 -0.20 4.50
N ALA A 128 -0.90 -0.35 5.82
CA ALA A 128 -0.83 0.75 6.77
C ALA A 128 0.60 1.33 6.91
N GLU A 129 1.63 0.49 6.84
CA GLU A 129 3.03 0.96 6.78
C GLU A 129 3.33 1.61 5.44
N TYR A 130 2.85 1.02 4.33
CA TYR A 130 2.99 1.59 3.00
C TYR A 130 2.37 2.99 2.91
N ALA A 131 1.13 3.16 3.37
CA ALA A 131 0.45 4.46 3.38
C ALA A 131 1.21 5.52 4.20
N ARG A 132 1.83 5.14 5.33
CA ARG A 132 2.66 6.03 6.15
C ARG A 132 3.95 6.44 5.43
N ILE A 133 4.67 5.47 4.86
CA ILE A 133 5.92 5.72 4.11
C ILE A 133 5.62 6.60 2.89
N HIS A 134 4.62 6.22 2.08
CA HIS A 134 4.24 6.93 0.86
C HIS A 134 3.79 8.37 1.17
N HIS A 135 2.96 8.57 2.19
CA HIS A 135 2.53 9.90 2.64
C HIS A 135 3.70 10.78 3.09
N TYR A 136 4.61 10.21 3.90
CA TYR A 136 5.76 10.96 4.38
C TYR A 136 6.67 11.39 3.23
N ILE A 137 6.95 10.50 2.27
CA ILE A 137 7.76 10.84 1.10
C ILE A 137 7.09 11.96 0.31
N ALA A 138 5.80 11.81 -0.02
CA ALA A 138 5.06 12.82 -0.78
C ALA A 138 5.03 14.19 -0.09
N SER A 139 4.93 14.21 1.25
CA SER A 139 4.96 15.45 2.06
C SER A 139 6.30 16.18 2.05
N ASN A 140 7.36 15.56 1.52
CA ASN A 140 8.72 16.09 1.46
C ASN A 140 9.25 16.21 0.01
N VAL A 141 8.39 16.04 -0.99
CA VAL A 141 8.73 16.38 -2.37
C VAL A 141 8.56 17.88 -2.54
N ASP A 142 9.67 18.59 -2.77
CA ASP A 142 9.62 19.98 -3.24
C ASP A 142 9.22 19.98 -4.73
N TRP A 143 8.04 20.52 -5.05
CA TRP A 143 7.56 20.71 -6.43
C TRP A 143 7.95 22.06 -7.04
#